data_AF-A0A0G0DCJ3-F1
#
_entry.id   AF-A0A0G0DCJ3-F1
#
_cell.length_a   1.000
_cell.length_b   1.000
_cell.length_c   1.000
_cell.angle_alpha   90.00
_cell.angle_beta   90.00
_cell.angle_gamma   90.00
#
_symmetry.space_group_name_H-M   'P 1'
#
loop_
_entity.id
_entity.type
_entity.pdbx_description
1 polymer ?
#
loop_
_entity_poly.entity_id
_entity_poly.type
_entity_poly.pdbx_seq_one_letter_code
_entity_poly.pdbx_strand_id
1 'polypeptide(L)'
;IFKQISPVDRQRIVGHLVKDNESGDFVVLAGEKVFKVLLASITYFKGEEGDEVVILTPKAGDSEWAAVENVIKAKYAHPHSGDPQDLEINL
;
A
#
# COMPACT_ATOMS: atom_id res chain seq x y z
N ILE A 1 2.70 -20.75 -33.65
CA ILE A 1 3.63 -20.42 -32.55
C ILE A 1 3.30 -19.04 -32.05
N PHE A 2 3.02 -18.90 -30.75
CA PHE A 2 2.74 -17.61 -30.12
C PHE A 2 4.00 -17.10 -29.43
N LYS A 3 4.10 -15.78 -29.27
CA LYS A 3 5.17 -15.16 -28.48
C LYS A 3 4.95 -15.54 -27.02
N GLN A 4 5.80 -16.42 -26.48
CA GLN A 4 5.88 -16.61 -25.03
C GLN A 4 6.55 -15.38 -24.43
N ILE A 5 5.90 -14.79 -23.44
CA ILE A 5 6.42 -13.67 -22.64
C ILE A 5 6.77 -14.19 -21.26
N SER A 6 8.03 -14.05 -20.88
CA SER A 6 8.48 -14.37 -19.52
C SER A 6 7.89 -13.38 -18.52
N PRO A 7 7.63 -13.80 -17.26
CA PRO A 7 7.21 -12.89 -16.22
C PRO A 7 8.23 -11.75 -16.04
N VAL A 8 7.74 -10.52 -15.94
CA VAL A 8 8.57 -9.37 -15.58
C VAL A 8 8.92 -9.45 -14.09
N ASP A 9 10.16 -9.14 -13.74
CA ASP A 9 10.58 -9.01 -12.36
C ASP A 9 9.83 -7.86 -11.67
N ARG A 10 9.34 -8.12 -10.46
CA ARG A 10 8.55 -7.16 -9.67
C ARG A 10 9.21 -6.88 -8.33
N GLN A 11 8.98 -5.68 -7.81
CA GLN A 11 9.38 -5.26 -6.48
C GLN A 11 8.15 -4.85 -5.67
N ARG A 12 8.25 -5.02 -4.35
CA ARG A 12 7.29 -4.53 -3.39
C ARG A 12 7.77 -3.19 -2.87
N ILE A 13 6.86 -2.22 -2.85
CA ILE A 13 7.10 -0.89 -2.32
C ILE A 13 6.01 -0.60 -1.31
N VAL A 14 6.39 -0.05 -0.15
CA VAL A 14 5.43 0.45 0.85
C VAL A 14 5.22 1.94 0.59
N GLY A 15 3.96 2.36 0.58
CA GLY A 15 3.58 3.77 0.48
C GLY A 15 2.31 4.04 1.29
N HIS A 16 1.82 5.27 1.22
CA HIS A 16 0.59 5.68 1.90
C HIS A 16 -0.54 5.87 0.91
N LEU A 17 -1.74 5.41 1.28
CA LEU A 17 -2.95 5.65 0.51
C LEU A 17 -3.37 7.11 0.68
N VAL A 18 -3.50 7.83 -0.42
CA VAL A 18 -3.91 9.23 -0.47
C VAL A 18 -5.07 9.35 -1.46
N LYS A 19 -5.97 10.30 -1.22
CA LYS A 19 -7.00 10.64 -2.18
C LYS A 19 -6.56 11.85 -3.00
N ASP A 20 -6.57 11.72 -4.32
CA ASP A 20 -6.29 12.84 -5.21
C ASP A 20 -7.40 13.90 -5.08
N ASN A 21 -7.03 15.15 -4.81
CA ASN A 21 -7.97 16.23 -4.57
C ASN A 21 -8.70 16.68 -5.84
N GLU A 22 -8.09 16.48 -7.01
CA GLU A 22 -8.67 16.88 -8.29
C GLU A 22 -9.60 15.80 -8.85
N SER A 23 -9.11 14.56 -8.93
CA SER A 23 -9.86 13.45 -9.55
C SER A 23 -10.78 12.71 -8.56
N GLY A 24 -10.49 12.79 -7.26
CA GLY A 24 -11.17 12.01 -6.21
C GLY A 24 -10.75 10.53 -6.16
N ASP A 25 -9.78 10.13 -6.99
CA ASP A 25 -9.27 8.77 -7.07
C ASP A 25 -8.29 8.46 -5.94
N PHE A 26 -8.18 7.18 -5.58
CA PHE A 26 -7.16 6.73 -4.65
C PHE A 26 -5.84 6.48 -5.37
N VAL A 27 -4.75 7.00 -4.79
CA VAL A 27 -3.38 6.83 -5.26
C VAL A 27 -2.48 6.40 -4.11
N VAL A 28 -1.35 5.76 -4.42
CA VAL A 28 -0.34 5.40 -3.41
C VAL A 28 0.88 6.29 -3.57
N LEU A 29 1.20 7.05 -2.54
CA LEU A 29 2.40 7.87 -2.46
C LEU A 29 3.54 7.03 -1.85
N ALA A 30 4.58 6.76 -2.63
CA ALA A 30 5.76 6.02 -2.19
C ALA A 30 7.03 6.82 -2.49
N GLY A 31 7.56 7.49 -1.45
CA GLY A 31 8.64 8.46 -1.60
C GLY A 31 8.20 9.64 -2.46
N GLU A 32 8.95 9.93 -3.53
CA GLU A 32 8.64 11.01 -4.48
C GLU A 32 7.76 10.56 -5.65
N LYS A 33 7.40 9.26 -5.72
CA LYS A 33 6.57 8.71 -6.80
C LYS A 33 5.13 8.50 -6.33
N VAL A 34 4.19 8.84 -7.21
CA VAL A 34 2.76 8.56 -7.04
C VAL A 34 2.37 7.45 -8.00
N PHE A 35 1.71 6.42 -7.47
CA PHE A 35 1.23 5.29 -8.24
C PHE A 35 -0.29 5.28 -8.27
N LYS A 36 -0.86 5.15 -9.47
CA LYS A 36 -2.28 4.88 -9.65
C LYS A 36 -2.57 3.44 -9.27
N VAL A 37 -3.68 3.23 -8.57
CA VAL A 37 -4.13 1.91 -8.12
C VAL A 37 -5.59 1.71 -8.48
N LEU A 38 -6.00 0.45 -8.62
CA LEU A 38 -7.39 0.14 -8.93
C LEU A 38 -8.27 0.35 -7.68
N LEU A 39 -9.29 1.18 -7.83
CA LEU A 39 -10.29 1.44 -6.78
C LEU A 39 -10.89 0.13 -6.23
N ALA A 40 -11.14 -0.85 -7.09
CA ALA A 40 -11.68 -2.16 -6.69
C ALA A 40 -10.77 -2.90 -5.69
N SER A 41 -9.45 -2.77 -5.81
CA SER A 41 -8.52 -3.36 -4.85
C SER A 41 -8.60 -2.62 -3.51
N ILE A 42 -8.66 -1.30 -3.53
CA ILE A 42 -8.78 -0.48 -2.32
C ILE A 42 -10.06 -0.82 -1.55
N THR A 43 -11.20 -0.92 -2.23
CA THR A 43 -12.46 -1.25 -1.58
C THR A 43 -12.50 -2.70 -1.07
N TYR A 44 -11.89 -3.65 -1.79
CA TYR A 44 -11.75 -5.03 -1.34
C TYR A 44 -10.97 -5.14 -0.02
N PHE A 45 -9.83 -4.45 0.08
CA PHE A 45 -9.03 -4.38 1.31
C PHE A 45 -9.56 -3.35 2.33
N LYS A 46 -10.70 -2.72 2.04
CA LYS A 46 -11.35 -1.68 2.84
C LYS A 46 -10.44 -0.50 3.17
N GLY A 47 -9.49 -0.18 2.29
CA GLY A 47 -8.48 0.86 2.45
C GLY A 47 -9.07 2.25 2.68
N GLU A 48 -8.47 2.99 3.60
CA GLU A 48 -8.83 4.37 3.95
C GLU A 48 -7.60 5.27 3.78
N GLU A 49 -7.83 6.56 3.52
CA GLU A 49 -6.75 7.53 3.41
C GLU A 49 -5.89 7.54 4.69
N GLY A 50 -4.57 7.54 4.51
CA GLY A 50 -3.60 7.42 5.60
C GLY A 50 -3.15 5.99 5.91
N ASP A 51 -3.84 4.97 5.39
CA ASP A 51 -3.37 3.58 5.51
C ASP A 51 -2.03 3.38 4.77
N GLU A 52 -1.19 2.51 5.30
CA GLU A 52 -0.01 2.02 4.58
C GLU A 52 -0.43 0.95 3.58
N VAL A 53 0.13 0.98 2.38
CA VAL A 53 -0.21 0.06 1.30
C VAL A 53 1.07 -0.54 0.73
N VAL A 54 1.08 -1.85 0.60
CA VAL A 54 2.12 -2.58 -0.13
C VAL A 54 1.66 -2.73 -1.57
N ILE A 55 2.44 -2.16 -2.49
CA ILE A 55 2.20 -2.21 -3.93
C ILE A 55 3.28 -2.99 -4.66
N LEU A 56 2.90 -3.64 -5.76
CA LEU A 56 3.79 -4.34 -6.68
C LEU A 56 3.99 -3.50 -7.93
N THR A 57 5.25 -3.22 -8.25
CA THR A 57 5.67 -2.51 -9.47
C THR A 57 6.77 -3.30 -10.19
N PRO A 58 6.96 -3.10 -11.51
CA PRO A 58 8.11 -3.66 -12.21
C PRO A 58 9.43 -3.19 -11.59
N LYS A 59 10.44 -4.08 -11.54
CA LYS A 59 11.81 -3.68 -11.16
C LYS A 59 12.49 -2.82 -12.21
N ALA A 60 12.19 -3.09 -13.48
CA ALA A 60 12.77 -2.40 -14.62
C ALA A 60 11.71 -1.52 -15.31
N GLY A 61 12.10 -0.27 -15.59
CA GLY A 61 11.24 0.73 -16.24
C GLY A 61 10.42 1.55 -15.24
N ASP A 62 9.90 2.68 -15.72
CA ASP A 62 8.95 3.50 -14.97
C ASP A 62 7.53 2.97 -15.19
N SER A 63 6.74 2.95 -14.12
CA SER A 63 5.36 2.52 -14.14
C SER A 63 4.50 3.53 -13.41
N GLU A 64 3.42 3.94 -14.06
CA GLU A 64 2.42 4.85 -13.49
C GLU A 64 1.40 4.09 -12.62
N TRP A 65 1.18 2.81 -12.92
CA TRP A 65 0.20 1.97 -12.25
C TRP A 65 0.88 0.92 -11.38
N ALA A 66 0.30 0.65 -10.22
CA ALA A 66 0.76 -0.41 -9.34
C ALA A 66 -0.38 -1.33 -8.92
N ALA A 67 -0.04 -2.60 -8.70
CA ALA A 67 -0.99 -3.56 -8.18
C ALA A 67 -0.94 -3.54 -6.64
N VAL A 68 -2.11 -3.40 -6.00
CA VAL A 68 -2.21 -3.45 -4.54
C VAL A 68 -2.08 -4.91 -4.08
N GLU A 69 -1.14 -5.17 -3.18
CA GLU A 69 -0.92 -6.48 -2.59
C GLU A 69 -1.50 -6.58 -1.17
N ASN A 70 -1.33 -5.53 -0.35
CA ASN A 70 -1.81 -5.52 1.03
C ASN A 70 -2.09 -4.09 1.51
N VAL A 71 -3.00 -3.94 2.48
CA VAL A 71 -3.28 -2.67 3.18
C VAL A 71 -3.10 -2.88 4.68
N ILE A 72 -2.27 -2.03 5.29
CA ILE A 72 -1.96 -1.99 6.71
C ILE A 72 -2.68 -0.78 7.30
N LYS A 73 -3.56 -1.06 8.27
CA LYS A 73 -4.41 -0.02 8.85
C LYS A 73 -3.65 0.88 9.78
N ALA A 74 -3.70 2.19 9.54
CA ALA A 74 -3.05 3.17 10.41
C ALA A 74 -3.56 3.07 11.86
N LYS A 75 -4.85 2.77 12.06
CA LYS A 75 -5.47 2.59 13.39
C LYS A 75 -4.96 1.38 14.20
N TYR A 76 -4.29 0.43 13.55
CA TYR A 76 -3.73 -0.77 14.19
C TYR A 76 -2.20 -0.81 14.10
N ALA A 77 -1.57 0.22 13.55
CA ALA A 77 -0.14 0.43 13.68
C ALA A 77 0.13 0.83 15.14
N HIS A 78 0.25 -0.16 16.02
CA HIS A 78 0.52 0.05 17.43
C HIS A 78 1.77 0.91 17.61
N PRO A 79 1.71 2.09 18.24
CA PRO A 79 2.89 2.69 18.83
C PRO A 79 3.32 1.76 19.97
N HIS A 80 4.39 0.99 19.77
CA HIS A 80 4.98 0.14 20.81
C HIS A 80 5.68 0.98 21.90
N SER A 81 5.01 1.95 22.48
CA SER A 81 5.46 2.66 23.68
C SER A 81 4.27 3.30 24.39
N GLY A 82 3.57 2.53 25.23
CA GLY A 82 2.66 3.09 26.23
C GLY A 82 1.30 2.42 26.43
N ASP A 83 1.12 1.12 26.15
CA ASP A 83 -0.13 0.44 26.51
C ASP A 83 -0.22 0.19 28.03
N PRO A 84 -1.33 0.57 28.72
CA PRO A 84 -1.53 0.33 30.15
C PRO A 84 -1.69 -1.15 30.57
N GLN A 85 -1.64 -2.09 29.61
CA GLN A 85 -1.84 -3.52 29.86
C GLN A 85 -0.58 -4.23 30.38
N ASP A 86 0.57 -3.55 30.44
CA ASP A 86 1.80 -4.07 31.05
C ASP A 86 1.83 -3.95 32.59
N LEU A 87 0.79 -3.36 33.21
CA LEU A 87 0.73 -3.12 34.67
C LEU A 87 0.09 -4.25 35.50
N GLU A 88 -0.48 -5.30 34.88
CA GLU A 88 -1.10 -6.42 35.63
C GLU A 88 -0.16 -7.62 35.85
N ILE A 89 1.10 -7.52 35.48
CA ILE A 89 2.09 -8.58 35.74
C ILE A 89 3.23 -8.00 36.58
N ASN A 90 2.94 -7.71 37.86
CA ASN A 90 3.84 -7.91 38.99
C ASN A 90 3.06 -7.65 40.28
N LEU A 91 2.90 -8.72 41.07
CA LEU A 91 2.48 -8.69 42.46
C LEU A 91 3.42 -7.82 43.30
#